data_AF-Q5BZG9-F1
#
_entry.id   AF-Q5BZG9-F1
#
_cell.length_a   1.000
_cell.length_b   1.000
_cell.length_c   1.000
_cell.angle_alpha   90.00
_cell.angle_beta   90.00
_cell.angle_gamma   90.00
#
_symmetry.space_group_name_H-M   'P 1'
#
loop_
_entity.id
_entity.type
_entity.pdbx_description
1 polymer ?
#
loop_
_entity_poly.entity_id
_entity_poly.type
_entity_poly.pdbx_seq_one_letter_code
_entity_poly.pdbx_strand_id
1 'polypeptide(L)'
;MSVVEAVLQTLKTLRFDTPTAPSNTADSEYENLEISERLRVFHTLPTLASNLGPVNTREKLIPTITDVVSNAIDADDDEVLMVIAQKLGSFGDLVGGADHVSLIVPILANIIYSIEEVVVAEAACDSLVALLPKLPNDVVDSTFAPIIRHIIEEDLYCASRKWLRNLLLHVIHWFHTNQVDFKYRLFHLADSEDEVPLVRAAA
;
A
#
# COMPACT_ATOMS: atom_id res chain seq x y z
N MET A 1 -16.15 14.96 23.10
CA MET A 1 -15.24 14.60 22.01
C MET A 1 -14.53 13.34 22.44
N SER A 2 -14.84 12.21 21.80
CA SER A 2 -14.19 10.93 22.11
C SER A 2 -12.70 11.03 21.79
N VAL A 3 -11.84 10.32 22.52
CA VAL A 3 -10.40 10.20 22.21
C VAL A 3 -10.19 9.80 20.74
N VAL A 4 -11.10 9.00 20.21
CA VAL A 4 -11.13 8.58 18.81
C VAL A 4 -11.39 9.74 17.85
N GLU A 5 -12.32 10.64 18.15
CA GLU A 5 -12.63 11.82 17.32
C GLU A 5 -11.49 12.82 17.35
N ALA A 6 -10.80 12.93 18.49
CA ALA A 6 -9.58 13.71 18.60
C ALA A 6 -8.48 13.14 17.70
N VAL A 7 -8.25 11.82 17.71
CA VAL A 7 -7.24 11.19 16.85
C VAL A 7 -7.60 11.30 15.36
N LEU A 8 -8.88 11.16 14.99
CA LEU A 8 -9.32 11.38 13.61
C LEU A 8 -9.14 12.84 13.17
N GLN A 9 -9.39 13.81 14.07
CA GLN A 9 -9.07 15.21 13.83
C GLN A 9 -7.56 15.41 13.68
N THR A 10 -6.75 14.82 14.56
CA THR A 10 -5.28 14.90 14.47
C THR A 10 -4.76 14.34 13.15
N LEU A 11 -5.30 13.20 12.68
CA LEU A 11 -4.99 12.62 11.38
C LEU A 11 -5.32 13.58 10.22
N LYS A 12 -6.42 14.33 10.32
CA LYS A 12 -6.81 15.31 9.30
C LYS A 12 -6.03 16.61 9.36
N THR A 13 -5.49 16.96 10.54
CA THR A 13 -4.71 18.19 10.74
C THR A 13 -3.21 17.98 10.55
N LEU A 14 -2.75 16.74 10.39
CA LEU A 14 -1.36 16.45 10.06
C LEU A 14 -1.03 17.12 8.72
N ARG A 15 -0.11 18.09 8.78
CA ARG A 15 0.43 18.82 7.64
C ARG A 15 1.55 17.99 7.02
N PHE A 16 1.52 17.82 5.70
CA PHE A 16 2.57 17.16 4.91
C PHE A 16 3.51 18.22 4.30
N ASP A 17 3.90 19.21 5.09
CA ASP A 17 4.79 20.27 4.60
C ASP A 17 6.22 19.69 4.54
N THR A 18 6.77 19.50 3.33
CA THR A 18 8.21 19.22 3.14
C THR A 18 9.00 20.50 3.45
N PRO A 19 9.91 20.51 4.45
CA PRO A 19 10.73 21.68 4.70
C PRO A 19 11.80 21.82 3.61
N THR A 20 11.86 23.01 3.02
CA THR A 20 12.86 23.37 2.01
C THR A 20 14.27 23.45 2.60
N ALA A 21 15.14 22.53 2.18
CA ALA A 21 16.62 22.52 2.20
C ALA A 21 17.36 22.61 3.57
N PRO A 22 18.29 21.68 3.89
CA PRO A 22 18.96 21.66 5.19
C PRO A 22 20.25 22.49 5.22
N SER A 23 20.49 23.16 6.35
CA SER A 23 21.81 23.66 6.72
C SER A 23 22.12 23.33 8.19
N ASN A 24 22.54 22.08 8.47
CA ASN A 24 23.45 21.62 9.55
C ASN A 24 23.02 20.24 10.11
N THR A 25 23.98 19.46 10.62
CA THR A 25 23.80 18.09 11.14
C THR A 25 22.91 17.98 12.40
N ALA A 26 22.69 19.08 13.12
CA ALA A 26 21.72 19.11 14.21
C ALA A 26 20.28 19.09 13.66
N ASP A 27 20.04 19.81 12.55
CA ASP A 27 18.72 19.92 11.94
C ASP A 27 18.22 18.57 11.42
N SER A 28 19.12 17.73 10.89
CA SER A 28 18.76 16.37 10.47
C SER A 28 18.31 15.45 11.61
N GLU A 29 18.83 15.62 12.84
CA GLU A 29 18.36 14.83 14.00
C GLU A 29 16.99 15.31 14.47
N TYR A 30 16.72 16.62 14.41
CA TYR A 30 15.41 17.19 14.71
C TYR A 30 14.36 16.82 13.65
N GLU A 31 14.71 16.86 12.37
CA GLU A 31 13.85 16.42 11.26
C GLU A 31 13.46 14.94 11.39
N ASN A 32 14.43 14.07 11.71
CA ASN A 32 14.16 12.65 11.96
C ASN A 32 13.24 12.42 13.16
N LEU A 33 13.35 13.23 14.21
CA LEU A 33 12.49 13.15 15.39
C LEU A 33 11.05 13.55 15.03
N GLU A 34 10.88 14.63 14.26
CA GLU A 34 9.56 15.12 13.83
C GLU A 34 8.87 14.11 12.90
N ILE A 35 9.60 13.50 11.97
CA ILE A 35 9.10 12.40 11.12
C ILE A 35 8.69 11.21 12.00
N SER A 36 9.52 10.81 12.96
CA SER A 36 9.23 9.68 13.86
C SER A 36 7.97 9.91 14.70
N GLU A 37 7.73 11.13 15.17
CA GLU A 37 6.52 11.48 15.91
C GLU A 37 5.28 11.46 15.01
N ARG A 38 5.38 11.92 13.76
CA ARG A 38 4.33 11.82 12.75
C ARG A 38 3.97 10.36 12.46
N LEU A 39 4.98 9.52 12.20
CA LEU A 39 4.81 8.09 11.88
C LEU A 39 4.17 7.30 13.04
N ARG A 40 4.42 7.71 14.28
CA ARG A 40 3.82 7.09 15.48
C ARG A 40 2.29 7.08 15.41
N VAL A 41 1.68 8.11 14.84
CA VAL A 41 0.22 8.19 14.68
C VAL A 41 -0.27 7.09 13.75
N PHE A 42 0.37 6.90 12.59
CA PHE A 42 -0.01 5.89 11.61
C PHE A 42 0.19 4.45 12.12
N HIS A 43 1.20 4.23 12.98
CA HIS A 43 1.36 2.93 13.64
C HIS A 43 0.18 2.53 14.54
N THR A 44 -0.61 3.49 15.03
CA THR A 44 -1.78 3.22 15.87
C THR A 44 -3.07 2.94 15.08
N LEU A 45 -3.06 3.03 13.74
CA LEU A 45 -4.22 2.82 12.88
C LEU A 45 -4.97 1.50 13.15
N PRO A 46 -4.31 0.32 13.29
CA PRO A 46 -5.02 -0.93 13.59
C PRO A 46 -5.74 -0.90 14.95
N THR A 47 -5.09 -0.31 15.97
CA THR A 47 -5.68 -0.14 17.31
C THR A 47 -6.88 0.78 17.29
N LEU A 48 -6.82 1.86 16.49
CA LEU A 48 -7.97 2.75 16.27
C LEU A 48 -9.10 1.97 15.62
N ALA A 49 -8.85 1.29 14.50
CA ALA A 49 -9.87 0.52 13.79
C ALA A 49 -10.56 -0.52 14.69
N SER A 50 -9.79 -1.19 15.55
CA SER A 50 -10.33 -2.12 16.56
C SER A 50 -11.27 -1.42 17.56
N ASN A 51 -10.89 -0.24 18.06
CA ASN A 51 -11.72 0.53 19.01
C ASN A 51 -12.95 1.17 18.39
N LEU A 52 -12.88 1.58 17.11
CA LEU A 52 -14.01 2.16 16.37
C LEU A 52 -15.08 1.11 16.04
N GLY A 53 -14.66 -0.14 15.88
CA GLY A 53 -15.48 -1.22 15.36
C GLY A 53 -15.66 -1.14 13.83
N PRO A 54 -16.12 -2.23 13.19
CA PRO A 54 -16.07 -2.39 11.74
C PRO A 54 -16.91 -1.37 10.97
N VAL A 55 -18.08 -1.00 11.49
CA VAL A 55 -18.97 -0.03 10.82
C VAL A 55 -18.31 1.35 10.72
N ASN A 56 -17.83 1.88 11.86
CA ASN A 56 -17.19 3.20 11.87
C ASN A 56 -15.82 3.17 11.17
N THR A 57 -15.10 2.05 11.21
CA THR A 57 -13.86 1.89 10.44
C THR A 57 -14.13 2.09 8.96
N ARG A 58 -15.18 1.47 8.41
CA ARG A 58 -15.57 1.63 7.00
C ARG A 58 -16.06 3.05 6.66
N GLU A 59 -16.92 3.62 7.50
CA GLU A 59 -17.60 4.89 7.16
C GLU A 59 -16.76 6.13 7.47
N LYS A 60 -15.80 6.04 8.40
CA LYS A 60 -15.02 7.20 8.86
C LYS A 60 -13.52 7.01 8.68
N LEU A 61 -12.97 5.88 9.15
CA LEU A 61 -11.52 5.69 9.16
C LEU A 61 -10.98 5.44 7.76
N ILE A 62 -11.61 4.56 6.97
CA ILE A 62 -11.19 4.25 5.59
C ILE A 62 -11.18 5.51 4.72
N PRO A 63 -12.25 6.34 4.64
CA PRO A 63 -12.20 7.61 3.90
C PRO A 63 -11.11 8.55 4.41
N THR A 64 -10.91 8.63 5.73
CA THR A 64 -9.85 9.48 6.30
C THR A 64 -8.46 8.98 5.89
N ILE A 65 -8.24 7.67 5.85
CA ILE A 65 -6.98 7.08 5.35
C ILE A 65 -6.81 7.38 3.86
N THR A 66 -7.88 7.28 3.06
CA THR A 66 -7.84 7.64 1.64
C THR A 66 -7.40 9.09 1.44
N ASP A 67 -8.00 10.03 2.16
CA ASP A 67 -7.63 11.46 2.09
C ASP A 67 -6.16 11.67 2.50
N VAL A 68 -5.72 11.02 3.58
CA VAL A 68 -4.33 11.07 4.06
C VAL A 68 -3.36 10.52 3.02
N VAL A 69 -3.68 9.40 2.37
CA VAL A 69 -2.85 8.80 1.33
C VAL A 69 -2.74 9.71 0.12
N SER A 70 -3.85 10.31 -0.33
CA SER A 70 -3.81 11.27 -1.44
C SER A 70 -2.93 12.48 -1.11
N ASN A 71 -3.07 13.05 0.09
CA ASN A 71 -2.22 14.17 0.50
C ASN A 71 -0.74 13.80 0.64
N ALA A 72 -0.44 12.57 1.09
CA ALA A 72 0.92 12.08 1.21
C ALA A 72 1.56 11.81 -0.16
N ILE A 73 0.78 11.37 -1.15
CA ILE A 73 1.21 11.26 -2.55
C ILE A 73 1.53 12.64 -3.12
N ASP A 74 0.63 13.62 -2.95
CA ASP A 74 0.83 14.99 -3.45
C ASP A 74 2.04 15.70 -2.81
N ALA A 75 2.49 15.21 -1.65
CA ALA A 75 3.61 15.75 -0.89
C ALA A 75 4.90 14.92 -1.01
N ASP A 76 4.91 13.86 -1.82
CA ASP A 76 6.04 12.92 -1.96
C ASP A 76 6.55 12.36 -0.59
N ASP A 77 5.64 12.08 0.35
CA ASP A 77 5.95 11.59 1.71
C ASP A 77 5.99 10.05 1.77
N ASP A 78 7.06 9.49 1.19
CA ASP A 78 7.28 8.04 1.05
C ASP A 78 7.21 7.27 2.38
N GLU A 79 7.74 7.83 3.48
CA GLU A 79 7.75 7.16 4.78
C GLU A 79 6.34 6.96 5.34
N VAL A 80 5.48 7.97 5.19
CA VAL A 80 4.08 7.87 5.60
C VAL A 80 3.34 6.84 4.75
N LEU A 81 3.53 6.89 3.42
CA LEU A 81 2.91 5.94 2.50
C LEU A 81 3.31 4.51 2.82
N MET A 82 4.60 4.27 3.08
CA MET A 82 5.10 2.95 3.47
C MET A 82 4.43 2.44 4.75
N VAL A 83 4.38 3.27 5.80
CA VAL A 83 3.78 2.84 7.08
C VAL A 83 2.29 2.56 6.92
N ILE A 84 1.56 3.40 6.19
CA ILE A 84 0.13 3.19 5.94
C ILE A 84 -0.09 1.89 5.15
N ALA A 85 0.66 1.70 4.06
CA ALA A 85 0.61 0.49 3.24
C ALA A 85 0.75 -0.77 4.11
N GLN A 86 1.83 -0.85 4.92
CA GLN A 86 2.07 -1.98 5.82
C GLN A 86 0.94 -2.22 6.82
N LYS A 87 0.30 -1.17 7.34
CA LYS A 87 -0.80 -1.33 8.31
C LYS A 87 -2.08 -1.83 7.65
N LEU A 88 -2.37 -1.39 6.43
CA LEU A 88 -3.58 -1.80 5.70
C LEU A 88 -3.64 -3.30 5.41
N GLY A 89 -2.53 -4.01 5.31
CA GLY A 89 -2.53 -5.48 5.18
C GLY A 89 -3.22 -6.22 6.32
N SER A 90 -3.29 -5.61 7.51
CA SER A 90 -3.97 -6.19 8.69
C SER A 90 -5.45 -5.79 8.83
N PHE A 91 -5.96 -4.90 7.96
CA PHE A 91 -7.28 -4.31 8.12
C PHE A 91 -8.45 -5.23 7.72
N GLY A 92 -8.17 -6.38 7.09
CA GLY A 92 -9.23 -7.26 6.57
C GLY A 92 -10.28 -7.66 7.61
N ASP A 93 -9.87 -8.00 8.84
CA ASP A 93 -10.82 -8.35 9.91
C ASP A 93 -11.41 -7.10 10.58
N LEU A 94 -10.66 -6.00 10.56
CA LEU A 94 -11.03 -4.72 11.19
C LEU A 94 -12.14 -3.98 10.44
N VAL A 95 -12.34 -4.26 9.15
CA VAL A 95 -13.44 -3.72 8.33
C VAL A 95 -14.70 -4.59 8.34
N GLY A 96 -14.66 -5.75 9.01
CA GLY A 96 -15.79 -6.69 9.07
C GLY A 96 -15.66 -7.88 8.13
N GLY A 97 -14.44 -8.26 7.73
CA GLY A 97 -14.17 -9.48 7.00
C GLY A 97 -14.37 -9.38 5.48
N ALA A 98 -14.49 -10.54 4.84
CA ALA A 98 -14.40 -10.74 3.39
C ALA A 98 -15.30 -9.82 2.55
N ASP A 99 -16.51 -9.55 3.04
CA ASP A 99 -17.51 -8.73 2.35
C ASP A 99 -17.07 -7.26 2.19
N HIS A 100 -16.09 -6.81 2.97
CA HIS A 100 -15.68 -5.41 3.05
C HIS A 100 -14.18 -5.18 2.83
N VAL A 101 -13.37 -6.24 2.71
CA VAL A 101 -11.93 -6.12 2.43
C VAL A 101 -11.65 -5.40 1.10
N SER A 102 -12.57 -5.51 0.14
CA SER A 102 -12.49 -4.84 -1.16
C SER A 102 -12.39 -3.30 -1.06
N LEU A 103 -12.79 -2.70 0.06
CA LEU A 103 -12.66 -1.24 0.28
C LEU A 103 -11.21 -0.79 0.45
N ILE A 104 -10.31 -1.68 0.87
CA ILE A 104 -8.90 -1.37 1.13
C ILE A 104 -8.08 -1.45 -0.17
N VAL A 105 -8.48 -2.33 -1.09
CA VAL A 105 -7.73 -2.62 -2.32
C VAL A 105 -7.50 -1.37 -3.19
N PRO A 106 -8.49 -0.48 -3.41
CA PRO A 106 -8.27 0.76 -4.17
C PRO A 106 -7.22 1.69 -3.55
N ILE A 107 -7.12 1.72 -2.22
CA ILE A 107 -6.14 2.57 -1.52
C ILE A 107 -4.72 2.06 -1.79
N LEU A 108 -4.51 0.75 -1.63
CA LEU A 108 -3.22 0.13 -1.90
C LEU A 108 -2.85 0.20 -3.38
N ALA A 109 -3.82 0.02 -4.28
CA ALA A 109 -3.61 0.17 -5.72
C ALA A 109 -3.17 1.60 -6.07
N ASN A 110 -3.80 2.63 -5.47
CA ASN A 110 -3.43 4.02 -5.69
C ASN A 110 -1.97 4.29 -5.29
N ILE A 111 -1.52 3.74 -4.15
CA ILE A 111 -0.11 3.85 -3.74
C ILE A 111 0.82 3.22 -4.78
N ILE A 112 0.47 2.03 -5.29
CA ILE A 112 1.30 1.34 -6.30
C ILE A 112 1.40 2.12 -7.61
N TYR A 113 0.33 2.81 -8.01
CA TYR A 113 0.31 3.55 -9.28
C TYR A 113 1.03 4.89 -9.23
N SER A 114 1.10 5.50 -8.05
CA SER A 114 1.58 6.88 -7.91
C SER A 114 3.01 6.98 -7.39
N ILE A 115 3.62 5.88 -6.93
CA ILE A 115 4.92 5.92 -6.26
C ILE A 115 6.06 5.39 -7.13
N GLU A 116 7.19 6.09 -7.11
CA GLU A 116 8.43 5.64 -7.74
C GLU A 116 9.30 4.81 -6.77
N GLU A 117 9.18 5.06 -5.46
CA GLU A 117 9.97 4.39 -4.43
C GLU A 117 9.58 2.90 -4.31
N VAL A 118 10.55 2.05 -4.65
CA VAL A 118 10.41 0.59 -4.73
C VAL A 118 9.96 -0.01 -3.40
N VAL A 119 10.52 0.49 -2.29
CA VAL A 119 10.28 -0.09 -0.97
C VAL A 119 8.83 0.17 -0.52
N VAL A 120 8.26 1.32 -0.91
CA VAL A 120 6.86 1.66 -0.67
C VAL A 120 5.94 0.78 -1.50
N ALA A 121 6.25 0.61 -2.79
CA ALA A 121 5.48 -0.27 -3.69
C ALA A 121 5.49 -1.73 -3.23
N GLU A 122 6.64 -2.25 -2.76
CA GLU A 122 6.76 -3.61 -2.21
C GLU A 122 5.87 -3.77 -0.97
N ALA A 123 5.87 -2.80 -0.05
CA ALA A 123 5.03 -2.83 1.14
C ALA A 123 3.53 -2.81 0.81
N ALA A 124 3.11 -2.03 -0.19
CA ALA A 124 1.72 -2.00 -0.66
C ALA A 124 1.31 -3.33 -1.29
N CYS A 125 2.20 -3.95 -2.06
CA CYS A 125 1.95 -5.24 -2.70
C CYS A 125 1.90 -6.40 -1.72
N ASP A 126 2.81 -6.45 -0.75
CA ASP A 126 2.76 -7.46 0.32
C ASP A 126 1.46 -7.34 1.11
N SER A 127 0.99 -6.11 1.33
CA SER A 127 -0.29 -5.85 1.98
C SER A 127 -1.48 -6.29 1.13
N LEU A 128 -1.46 -6.08 -0.19
CA LEU A 128 -2.47 -6.64 -1.10
C LEU A 128 -2.47 -8.16 -1.07
N VAL A 129 -1.30 -8.79 -1.11
CA VAL A 129 -1.15 -10.24 -1.05
C VAL A 129 -1.69 -10.80 0.28
N ALA A 130 -1.46 -10.11 1.39
CA ALA A 130 -2.02 -10.50 2.69
C ALA A 130 -3.56 -10.44 2.74
N LEU A 131 -4.18 -9.58 1.93
CA LEU A 131 -5.64 -9.44 1.84
C LEU A 131 -6.28 -10.43 0.84
N LEU A 132 -5.53 -10.97 -0.12
CA LEU A 132 -6.03 -11.91 -1.13
C LEU A 132 -6.81 -13.10 -0.54
N PRO A 133 -6.32 -13.82 0.50
CA PRO A 133 -7.04 -14.98 1.06
C PRO A 133 -8.36 -14.60 1.72
N LYS A 134 -8.58 -13.31 2.00
CA LYS A 134 -9.80 -12.80 2.64
C LYS A 134 -10.82 -12.31 1.62
N LEU A 135 -10.48 -12.24 0.33
CA LEU A 135 -11.40 -11.76 -0.69
C LEU A 135 -12.18 -12.94 -1.30
N PRO A 136 -13.48 -12.76 -1.61
CA PRO A 136 -14.21 -13.76 -2.38
C PRO A 136 -13.70 -13.82 -3.81
N ASN A 137 -13.58 -15.04 -4.36
CA ASN A 137 -12.96 -15.32 -5.66
C ASN A 137 -13.51 -14.45 -6.80
N ASP A 138 -14.83 -14.24 -6.82
CA ASP A 138 -15.52 -13.44 -7.84
C ASP A 138 -15.05 -11.98 -7.84
N VAL A 139 -14.71 -11.45 -6.65
CA VAL A 139 -14.23 -10.07 -6.48
C VAL A 139 -12.75 -9.97 -6.82
N VAL A 140 -11.96 -11.01 -6.53
CA VAL A 140 -10.52 -11.05 -6.84
C VAL A 140 -10.29 -10.81 -8.33
N ASP A 141 -10.98 -11.53 -9.21
CA ASP A 141 -10.84 -11.36 -10.66
C ASP A 141 -11.21 -9.93 -11.09
N SER A 142 -12.35 -9.42 -10.62
CA SER A 142 -12.80 -8.07 -11.00
C SER A 142 -11.87 -6.95 -10.52
N THR A 143 -11.16 -7.17 -9.41
CA THR A 143 -10.40 -6.12 -8.72
C THR A 143 -8.91 -6.20 -9.03
N PHE A 144 -8.31 -7.39 -9.10
CA PHE A 144 -6.88 -7.56 -9.37
C PHE A 144 -6.55 -7.58 -10.87
N ALA A 145 -7.47 -8.01 -11.74
CA ALA A 145 -7.27 -7.94 -13.19
C ALA A 145 -6.93 -6.53 -13.71
N PRO A 146 -7.65 -5.46 -13.34
CA PRO A 146 -7.31 -4.12 -13.79
C PRO A 146 -5.99 -3.63 -13.19
N ILE A 147 -5.67 -3.99 -11.94
CA ILE A 147 -4.43 -3.58 -11.29
C ILE A 147 -3.21 -4.13 -12.03
N ILE A 148 -3.22 -5.44 -12.28
CA ILE A 148 -2.09 -6.08 -12.95
C ILE A 148 -2.00 -5.62 -14.41
N ARG A 149 -3.14 -5.36 -15.08
CA ARG A 149 -3.13 -4.77 -16.43
C ARG A 149 -2.58 -3.35 -16.46
N HIS A 150 -2.81 -2.55 -15.43
CA HIS A 150 -2.26 -1.20 -15.39
C HIS A 150 -0.73 -1.22 -15.18
N ILE A 151 -0.24 -2.05 -14.25
CA ILE A 151 1.20 -2.24 -14.00
C ILE A 151 1.90 -2.75 -15.29
N ILE A 152 1.32 -3.82 -15.85
CA ILE A 152 1.14 -4.10 -17.28
C ILE A 152 1.57 -3.05 -18.35
N GLU A 153 0.72 -2.06 -18.48
CA GLU A 153 0.65 -1.15 -19.64
C GLU A 153 1.50 0.09 -19.42
N GLU A 154 1.63 0.56 -18.18
CA GLU A 154 2.36 1.78 -17.81
C GLU A 154 3.87 1.58 -17.64
N ASP A 155 4.37 0.38 -17.96
CA ASP A 155 5.78 0.01 -17.79
C ASP A 155 6.33 0.21 -16.35
N LEU A 156 5.44 0.23 -15.35
CA LEU A 156 5.75 0.39 -13.91
C LEU A 156 6.67 -0.72 -13.35
N TYR A 157 7.03 -1.70 -14.17
CA TYR A 157 7.99 -2.77 -13.89
C TYR A 157 9.44 -2.31 -13.71
N CYS A 158 9.76 -1.09 -14.16
CA CYS A 158 11.14 -0.65 -14.32
C CYS A 158 11.91 -0.54 -12.98
N ALA A 159 11.23 -0.38 -11.85
CA ALA A 159 11.91 -0.10 -10.57
C ALA A 159 12.18 -1.36 -9.71
N SER A 160 11.33 -2.40 -9.75
CA SER A 160 11.62 -3.67 -9.04
C SER A 160 10.77 -4.86 -9.49
N ARG A 161 11.45 -5.86 -10.05
CA ARG A 161 10.85 -7.12 -10.50
C ARG A 161 10.39 -8.03 -9.35
N LYS A 162 10.90 -7.81 -8.13
CA LYS A 162 10.72 -8.74 -7.00
C LYS A 162 9.31 -8.70 -6.41
N TRP A 163 8.79 -7.50 -6.15
CA TRP A 163 7.45 -7.36 -5.57
C TRP A 163 6.38 -7.76 -6.58
N LEU A 164 6.56 -7.41 -7.86
CA LEU A 164 5.61 -7.80 -8.89
C LEU A 164 5.59 -9.31 -9.03
N ARG A 165 6.75 -9.98 -9.12
CA ARG A 165 6.79 -11.46 -9.10
C ARG A 165 6.04 -12.04 -7.90
N ASN A 166 6.20 -11.47 -6.71
CA ASN A 166 5.49 -11.91 -5.51
C ASN A 166 3.96 -11.80 -5.71
N LEU A 167 3.48 -10.64 -6.15
CA LEU A 167 2.07 -10.42 -6.45
C LEU A 167 1.55 -11.42 -7.50
N LEU A 168 2.28 -11.60 -8.59
CA LEU A 168 1.88 -12.48 -9.69
C LEU A 168 1.77 -13.94 -9.27
N LEU A 169 2.74 -14.46 -8.50
CA LEU A 169 2.68 -15.84 -7.99
C LEU A 169 1.42 -16.08 -7.14
N HIS A 170 0.98 -15.08 -6.38
CA HIS A 170 -0.20 -15.19 -5.53
C HIS A 170 -1.51 -15.02 -6.29
N VAL A 171 -1.52 -14.27 -7.40
CA VAL A 171 -2.76 -13.98 -8.14
C VAL A 171 -2.97 -14.92 -9.35
N ILE A 172 -1.91 -15.52 -9.90
CA ILE A 172 -1.97 -16.29 -11.17
C ILE A 172 -2.96 -17.46 -11.18
N HIS A 173 -3.19 -18.08 -10.02
CA HIS A 173 -4.11 -19.20 -9.89
C HIS A 173 -5.58 -18.78 -9.84
N TRP A 174 -5.87 -17.51 -9.56
CA TRP A 174 -7.22 -16.96 -9.55
C TRP A 174 -7.72 -16.60 -10.94
N PHE A 175 -6.82 -16.24 -11.86
CA PHE A 175 -7.18 -15.88 -13.23
C PHE A 175 -7.67 -17.10 -14.04
N HIS A 176 -8.99 -17.31 -14.06
CA HIS A 176 -9.66 -18.35 -14.84
C HIS A 176 -9.91 -17.98 -16.31
N THR A 177 -9.87 -16.70 -16.69
CA THR A 177 -10.35 -16.23 -18.01
C THR A 177 -9.24 -15.98 -19.03
N ASN A 178 -9.21 -16.78 -20.10
CA ASN A 178 -8.79 -16.60 -21.52
C ASN A 178 -7.72 -15.57 -21.97
N GLN A 179 -7.03 -14.82 -21.11
CA GLN A 179 -5.91 -13.98 -21.53
C GLN A 179 -4.62 -14.80 -21.50
N VAL A 180 -4.52 -15.74 -22.44
CA VAL A 180 -3.33 -16.57 -22.61
C VAL A 180 -2.10 -15.68 -22.83
N ASP A 181 -2.23 -14.60 -23.60
CA ASP A 181 -1.18 -13.58 -23.80
C ASP A 181 -0.77 -12.89 -22.50
N PHE A 182 -1.71 -12.62 -21.61
CA PHE A 182 -1.42 -12.02 -20.30
C PHE A 182 -0.66 -12.99 -19.41
N LYS A 183 -1.07 -14.27 -19.36
CA LYS A 183 -0.32 -15.33 -18.67
C LYS A 183 1.08 -15.49 -19.27
N TYR A 184 1.24 -15.46 -20.59
CA TYR A 184 2.56 -15.55 -21.24
C TYR A 184 3.45 -14.35 -20.94
N ARG A 185 2.91 -13.12 -20.97
CA ARG A 185 3.67 -11.92 -20.57
C ARG A 185 4.10 -11.99 -19.11
N LEU A 186 3.21 -12.44 -18.23
CA LEU A 186 3.49 -12.66 -16.81
C LEU A 186 4.59 -13.71 -16.58
N PHE A 187 4.52 -14.85 -17.27
CA PHE A 187 5.55 -15.90 -17.18
C PHE A 187 6.90 -15.41 -17.73
N HIS A 188 6.92 -14.73 -18.87
CA HIS A 188 8.14 -14.17 -19.44
C HIS A 188 8.79 -13.12 -18.53
N LEU A 189 7.99 -12.30 -17.85
CA LEU A 189 8.48 -11.31 -16.89
C LEU A 189 9.03 -11.94 -15.61
N ALA A 190 8.44 -13.06 -15.17
CA ALA A 190 8.91 -13.81 -14.00
C ALA A 190 10.21 -14.59 -14.27
N ASP A 191 10.44 -14.99 -15.52
CA ASP A 191 11.57 -15.82 -15.97
C ASP A 191 12.75 -15.01 -16.56
N SER A 192 12.57 -13.71 -16.80
CA SER A 192 13.65 -12.83 -17.27
C SER A 192 14.67 -12.54 -16.15
N GLU A 193 15.65 -13.44 -16.00
CA GLU A 193 16.84 -13.37 -15.14
C GLU A 193 17.85 -12.26 -15.51
N ASP A 194 17.66 -11.53 -16.61
CA ASP A 194 18.72 -10.67 -17.12
C ASP A 194 18.72 -9.26 -16.51
N GLU A 195 19.85 -8.96 -15.85
CA GLU A 195 20.31 -7.70 -15.25
C GLU A 195 19.79 -7.39 -13.84
N VAL A 196 20.40 -7.96 -12.78
CA VAL A 196 21.13 -7.22 -11.72
C VAL A 196 21.94 -8.24 -10.86
N PRO A 197 23.28 -8.12 -10.74
CA PRO A 197 24.15 -9.04 -9.98
C PRO A 197 23.88 -9.18 -8.47
N LEU A 198 23.04 -8.34 -7.86
CA LEU A 198 22.78 -8.33 -6.41
C LEU A 198 21.92 -9.50 -5.92
N VAL A 199 21.11 -10.12 -6.79
CA VAL A 199 20.18 -11.20 -6.37
C VAL A 199 20.88 -12.53 -6.10
N ARG A 200 22.13 -12.71 -6.59
CA ARG A 200 22.96 -13.88 -6.23
C ARG A 200 23.42 -13.90 -4.77
N ALA A 201 23.32 -12.77 -4.05
CA ALA A 201 23.79 -12.69 -2.66
C ALA A 201 22.71 -13.03 -1.62
N ALA A 202 21.43 -13.12 -2.03
CA ALA A 202 20.30 -13.29 -1.12
C ALA A 202 19.54 -14.62 -1.28
N ALA A 203 20.07 -15.56 -2.08
CA ALA A 203 19.59 -16.93 -2.23
C ALA A 203 20.54 -17.92 -1.54
#